data_AF-A0A7Y2FZQ5-F1
#
_entry.id   AF-A0A7Y2FZQ5-F1
#
_cell.length_a   1.000
_cell.length_b   1.000
_cell.length_c   1.000
_cell.angle_alpha   90.00
_cell.angle_beta   90.00
_cell.angle_gamma   90.00
#
_symmetry.space_group_name_H-M   'P 1'
#
loop_
_entity.id
_entity.type
_entity.pdbx_description
1 polymer ?
#
loop_
_entity_poly.entity_id
_entity_poly.type
_entity_poly.pdbx_seq_one_letter_code
_entity_poly.pdbx_strand_id
1 'polypeptide(L)'
;MDRIIGEFSGNEEGPLVIIFGGMHGNEHAGIHAVELLFQLLEIEPYANPSFSFKGKVIGLIGNLQAVKQKVRFIKKDLNRSFTPENLERVLQAPSDELEAEDLE
;
A
#
# COMPACT_ATOMS: atom_id res chain seq x y z
N MET A 1 -9.48 1.46 8.73
CA MET A 1 -8.63 0.91 7.66
C MET A 1 -7.79 2.07 7.19
N ASP A 2 -6.48 1.93 7.40
CA ASP A 2 -5.50 2.97 7.22
C ASP A 2 -4.67 2.69 5.98
N ARG A 3 -4.02 3.73 5.43
CA ARG A 3 -3.19 3.60 4.23
C ARG A 3 -2.05 2.61 4.46
N ILE A 4 -1.44 2.65 5.64
CA ILE A 4 -0.33 1.78 6.02
C ILE A 4 -0.91 0.53 6.65
N ILE A 5 -0.64 -0.61 6.03
CA ILE A 5 -1.02 -1.94 6.53
C ILE A 5 -0.10 -2.35 7.68
N GLY A 6 1.19 -2.04 7.55
CA GLY A 6 2.20 -2.30 8.56
C GLY A 6 3.59 -1.84 8.11
N GLU A 7 4.51 -1.80 9.06
CA GLU A 7 5.92 -1.50 8.84
C GLU A 7 6.78 -2.44 9.67
N PHE A 8 7.90 -2.88 9.13
CA PHE A 8 8.88 -3.67 9.85
C PHE A 8 10.29 -3.25 9.42
N SER A 9 11.15 -2.97 10.40
CA SER A 9 12.54 -2.55 10.18
C SER A 9 13.47 -3.50 10.91
N GLY A 10 14.49 -3.97 10.21
CA GLY A 10 15.62 -4.66 10.82
C GLY A 10 16.63 -3.69 11.43
N ASN A 11 17.56 -4.24 12.21
CA ASN A 11 18.66 -3.46 12.80
C ASN A 11 19.88 -3.33 11.85
N GLU A 12 19.90 -4.10 10.76
CA GLU A 12 20.95 -4.05 9.76
C GLU A 12 20.51 -3.22 8.55
N GLU A 13 21.46 -2.47 7.96
CA GLU A 13 21.21 -1.74 6.71
C GLU A 13 20.83 -2.70 5.58
N GLY A 14 19.89 -2.25 4.74
CA GLY A 14 19.37 -3.02 3.63
C GLY A 14 18.33 -2.23 2.82
N PRO A 15 17.70 -2.85 1.82
CA PRO A 15 16.77 -2.18 0.94
C PRO A 15 15.48 -1.76 1.66
N LEU A 16 14.81 -0.75 1.10
CA LEU A 16 13.41 -0.47 1.38
C LEU A 16 12.53 -1.23 0.39
N VAL A 17 11.63 -2.06 0.90
CA VAL A 17 10.60 -2.75 0.11
C VAL A 17 9.26 -2.10 0.40
N ILE A 18 8.57 -1.61 -0.64
CA ILE A 18 7.21 -1.09 -0.53
C ILE A 18 6.28 -2.07 -1.24
N ILE A 19 5.26 -2.54 -0.53
CA ILE A 19 4.27 -3.49 -1.06
C ILE A 19 2.93 -2.79 -1.14
N PHE A 20 2.32 -2.77 -2.32
CA PHE A 20 0.97 -2.27 -2.51
C PHE A 20 -0.03 -3.42 -2.63
N GLY A 21 -1.06 -3.41 -1.78
CA GLY A 21 -2.27 -4.23 -1.91
C GLY A 21 -3.48 -3.36 -2.25
N GLY A 22 -4.54 -3.91 -2.85
CA GLY A 22 -5.78 -3.17 -3.06
C GLY A 22 -5.67 -1.99 -4.03
N MET A 23 -4.86 -2.11 -5.08
CA MET A 23 -4.85 -1.12 -6.18
C MET A 23 -6.22 -1.03 -6.86
N HIS A 24 -6.92 -2.17 -6.99
CA HIS A 24 -8.35 -2.20 -7.24
C HIS A 24 -9.07 -2.57 -5.95
N GLY A 25 -10.14 -1.82 -5.63
CA GLY A 25 -10.79 -1.93 -4.33
C GLY A 25 -11.53 -3.24 -4.06
N ASN A 26 -11.84 -4.02 -5.10
CA ASN A 26 -12.44 -5.35 -4.95
C ASN A 26 -11.40 -6.47 -4.70
N GLU A 27 -10.10 -6.18 -4.72
CA GLU A 27 -9.01 -7.17 -4.62
C GLU A 27 -8.37 -7.21 -3.22
N HIS A 28 -9.07 -7.81 -2.24
CA HIS A 28 -8.64 -7.80 -0.83
C HIS A 28 -7.53 -8.81 -0.50
N ALA A 29 -7.32 -9.84 -1.33
CA ALA A 29 -6.38 -10.92 -1.02
C ALA A 29 -4.95 -10.41 -0.80
N GLY A 30 -4.51 -9.42 -1.58
CA GLY A 30 -3.19 -8.80 -1.42
C GLY A 30 -3.04 -8.04 -0.11
N ILE A 31 -4.12 -7.39 0.36
CA ILE A 31 -4.13 -6.68 1.65
C ILE A 31 -3.95 -7.70 2.79
N HIS A 32 -4.76 -8.75 2.81
CA HIS A 32 -4.68 -9.79 3.86
C HIS A 32 -3.34 -10.53 3.85
N ALA A 33 -2.74 -10.77 2.67
CA ALA A 33 -1.43 -11.38 2.58
C ALA A 33 -0.32 -10.50 3.21
N VAL A 34 -0.41 -9.19 3.04
CA VAL A 34 0.51 -8.22 3.64
C VAL A 34 0.28 -8.11 5.14
N GLU A 35 -0.97 -8.12 5.61
CA GLU A 35 -1.29 -8.20 7.05
C GLU A 35 -0.65 -9.45 7.69
N LEU A 36 -0.82 -10.62 7.05
CA LEU A 36 -0.22 -11.87 7.51
C LEU A 36 1.32 -11.81 7.53
N LEU A 37 1.94 -11.20 6.51
CA LEU A 37 3.39 -10.99 6.47
C LEU A 37 3.87 -10.25 7.72
N PHE A 38 3.21 -9.17 8.13
CA PHE A 38 3.62 -8.41 9.31
C PHE A 38 3.43 -9.18 10.61
N GLN A 39 2.35 -9.96 10.74
CA GLN A 39 2.16 -10.86 11.88
C GLN A 39 3.28 -11.90 11.96
N LEU A 40 3.69 -12.47 10.83
CA LEU A 40 4.80 -13.43 10.79
C LEU A 40 6.13 -12.77 11.14
N LEU A 41 6.42 -11.57 10.63
CA LEU A 41 7.64 -10.82 10.94
C LEU A 41 7.74 -10.43 12.42
N GLU A 42 6.62 -10.19 13.10
CA GLU A 42 6.60 -9.91 14.54
C GLU A 42 6.96 -11.15 15.37
N ILE A 43 6.52 -12.34 14.94
CA ILE A 43 6.72 -13.59 15.67
C ILE A 43 8.08 -14.22 15.37
N GLU A 44 8.60 -14.05 14.16
CA GLU A 44 9.80 -14.74 13.67
C GLU A 44 11.05 -14.57 14.57
N PRO A 45 11.37 -13.38 15.12
CA PRO A 45 12.53 -13.22 16.02
C PRO A 45 12.44 -14.07 17.29
N TYR A 46 11.23 -14.35 17.77
CA TYR A 46 11.01 -15.18 18.97
C TYR A 46 11.04 -16.68 18.64
N ALA A 47 10.52 -17.07 17.48
CA ALA A 47 10.47 -18.47 17.04
C ALA A 47 11.82 -18.95 16.46
N ASN A 48 12.60 -18.03 15.89
CA ASN A 48 13.86 -18.30 15.22
C ASN A 48 14.92 -17.26 15.68
N PRO A 49 15.68 -17.54 16.75
CA PRO A 49 16.68 -16.61 17.27
C PRO A 49 17.82 -16.26 16.30
N SER A 50 17.98 -17.03 15.22
CA SER A 50 18.95 -16.76 14.15
C SER A 50 18.40 -15.86 13.04
N PHE A 51 17.12 -15.51 13.11
CA PHE A 51 16.49 -14.63 12.15
C PHE A 51 17.16 -13.24 12.18
N SER A 52 17.62 -12.81 11.01
CA SER A 52 18.10 -11.46 10.76
C SER A 52 17.31 -10.87 9.60
N PHE A 53 16.77 -9.68 9.82
CA PHE A 53 16.13 -8.88 8.79
C PHE A 53 17.01 -7.68 8.47
N LYS A 54 17.22 -7.41 7.17
CA LYS A 54 18.07 -6.31 6.69
C LYS A 54 17.25 -5.32 5.88
N GLY A 55 17.26 -4.05 6.29
CA GLY A 55 16.47 -3.00 5.67
C GLY A 55 15.07 -2.85 6.27
N LYS A 56 14.13 -2.39 5.45
CA LYS A 56 12.77 -2.01 5.88
C LYS A 56 11.72 -2.49 4.88
N VAL A 57 10.57 -2.92 5.38
CA VAL A 57 9.38 -3.21 4.56
C VAL A 57 8.19 -2.38 5.05
N ILE A 58 7.45 -1.81 4.11
CA ILE A 58 6.22 -1.04 4.35
C ILE A 58 5.12 -1.60 3.45
N GLY A 59 3.99 -1.94 4.04
CA GLY A 59 2.79 -2.35 3.32
C GLY A 59 1.79 -1.22 3.22
N LEU A 60 1.27 -0.97 2.02
CA LEU A 60 0.34 0.10 1.71
C LEU A 60 -0.92 -0.42 1.01
N ILE A 61 -2.05 0.22 1.29
CA ILE A 61 -3.26 0.10 0.48
C ILE A 61 -3.17 1.07 -0.68
N GLY A 62 -3.46 0.63 -1.91
CA GLY A 62 -3.42 1.44 -3.12
C GLY A 62 -4.62 2.38 -3.25
N ASN A 63 -5.83 1.85 -3.43
CA ASN A 63 -7.06 2.64 -3.57
C ASN A 63 -7.93 2.47 -2.31
N LEU A 64 -7.64 3.25 -1.27
CA LEU A 64 -8.27 3.13 0.05
C LEU A 64 -9.77 3.41 -0.03
N GLN A 65 -10.20 4.39 -0.83
CA GLN A 65 -11.62 4.69 -1.00
C GLN A 65 -12.36 3.55 -1.70
N ALA A 66 -11.82 3.00 -2.78
CA ALA A 66 -12.46 1.88 -3.48
C ALA A 66 -12.45 0.60 -2.65
N VAL A 67 -11.39 0.32 -1.87
CA VAL A 67 -11.33 -0.83 -0.96
C VAL A 67 -12.46 -0.77 0.06
N LYS A 68 -12.68 0.40 0.69
CA LYS A 68 -13.81 0.60 1.63
C LYS A 68 -15.17 0.31 1.00
N GLN A 69 -15.32 0.56 -0.30
CA GLN A 69 -16.55 0.33 -1.05
C GLN A 69 -16.62 -1.05 -1.73
N LYS A 70 -15.53 -1.83 -1.70
CA LYS A 70 -15.40 -3.15 -2.36
C LYS A 70 -15.68 -3.12 -3.88
N VAL A 71 -15.40 -2.00 -4.52
CA VAL A 71 -15.55 -1.82 -5.97
C VAL A 71 -14.17 -1.77 -6.63
N ARG A 72 -14.07 -2.08 -7.93
CA ARG A 72 -12.78 -2.04 -8.65
C ARG A 72 -12.14 -0.65 -8.57
N PHE A 73 -12.94 0.37 -8.86
CA PHE A 73 -12.64 1.80 -8.76
C PHE A 73 -13.96 2.57 -8.59
N ILE A 74 -13.89 3.85 -8.23
CA ILE A 74 -15.02 4.75 -8.03
C ILE A 74 -15.31 5.54 -9.30
N LYS A 75 -14.33 6.29 -9.84
CA LYS A 75 -14.50 7.11 -11.06
C LYS A 75 -13.67 6.59 -12.23
N LYS A 76 -12.42 6.24 -11.97
CA LYS A 76 -11.48 5.78 -13.00
C LYS A 76 -10.54 4.72 -12.45
N ASP A 77 -10.00 3.89 -13.32
CA ASP A 77 -9.05 2.86 -12.90
C ASP A 77 -7.72 3.51 -12.44
N LEU A 78 -7.42 3.44 -11.14
CA LEU A 78 -6.19 4.00 -10.56
C LEU A 78 -4.96 3.44 -11.26
N ASN A 79 -4.95 2.13 -11.55
CA ASN A 79 -3.83 1.45 -12.19
C ASN A 79 -3.78 1.67 -13.72
N ARG A 80 -4.51 2.67 -14.22
CA ARG A 80 -4.40 3.24 -15.57
C ARG A 80 -4.16 4.75 -15.55
N SER A 81 -4.10 5.35 -14.37
CA SER A 81 -4.05 6.80 -14.17
C SER A 81 -2.63 7.35 -14.00
N PHE A 82 -1.60 6.49 -13.94
CA PHE A 82 -0.19 6.90 -13.84
C PHE A 82 0.41 7.30 -15.20
N THR A 83 -0.25 8.21 -15.92
CA THR A 83 0.31 8.83 -17.13
C THR A 83 0.93 10.19 -16.78
N PRO A 84 1.95 10.66 -17.53
CA PRO A 84 2.55 11.98 -17.28
C PRO A 84 1.52 13.11 -17.24
N GLU A 85 0.55 13.10 -18.15
CA GLU A 85 -0.47 14.15 -18.27
C GLU A 85 -1.42 14.14 -17.06
N ASN A 86 -1.83 12.95 -16.60
CA ASN A 86 -2.72 12.86 -15.45
C ASN A 86 -1.98 13.19 -14.15
N LEU A 87 -0.71 12.80 -14.02
CA LEU A 87 0.12 13.17 -12.88
C LEU A 87 0.33 14.69 -12.82
N GLU A 88 0.62 15.33 -13.96
CA GLU A 88 0.74 16.79 -14.04
C GLU A 88 -0.56 17.48 -13.61
N ARG A 89 -1.70 17.02 -14.13
CA ARG A 89 -3.02 17.54 -13.76
C ARG A 89 -3.28 17.42 -12.26
N VAL A 90 -3.06 16.25 -11.65
CA VAL A 90 -3.34 16.02 -10.22
C VAL A 90 -2.41 16.84 -9.33
N LEU A 91 -1.13 16.96 -9.68
CA LEU A 91 -0.15 17.71 -8.89
C LEU A 91 -0.35 19.23 -8.94
N GLN A 92 -0.98 19.76 -10.01
CA GLN A 92 -1.24 21.18 -10.18
C GLN A 92 -2.65 21.60 -9.74
N ALA A 93 -3.60 20.67 -9.69
CA ALA A 93 -4.98 20.98 -9.35
C ALA A 93 -5.14 21.34 -7.85
N PRO A 94 -6.00 22.31 -7.50
CA PRO A 94 -6.42 22.54 -6.13
C PRO A 94 -7.02 21.28 -5.50
N SER A 95 -6.79 21.06 -4.21
CA SER A 95 -7.22 19.83 -3.52
C SER A 95 -8.75 19.63 -3.52
N ASP A 96 -9.51 20.71 -3.60
CA ASP A 96 -10.98 20.70 -3.67
C ASP A 96 -11.52 20.35 -5.07
N GLU A 97 -10.66 20.33 -6.09
CA GLU A 97 -11.00 19.85 -7.44
C GLU A 97 -10.65 18.37 -7.65
N LEU A 98 -9.87 17.76 -6.74
CA LEU A 98 -9.53 16.33 -6.80
C LEU A 98 -10.68 15.48 -6.24
N GLU A 99 -11.00 14.39 -6.94
CA GLU A 99 -12.03 13.45 -6.50
C GLU A 99 -11.58 11.99 -6.63
N ALA A 100 -12.13 11.12 -5.78
CA ALA A 100 -11.95 9.68 -5.85
C ALA A 100 -10.48 9.26 -6.01
N GLU A 101 -10.11 8.60 -7.11
CA GLU A 101 -8.75 8.11 -7.38
C GLU A 101 -7.67 9.20 -7.45
N ASP A 102 -8.04 10.47 -7.61
CA ASP A 102 -7.07 11.57 -7.58
C ASP A 102 -6.53 11.87 -6.18
N LEU A 103 -7.24 11.42 -5.14
CA LEU A 103 -6.89 11.63 -3.74
C LEU A 103 -6.07 10.46 -3.16
N GLU A 104 -5.75 9.45 -3.98
CA GLU A 104 -5.09 8.22 -3.53
C GLU A 104 -3.56 8.34 -3.41
#